data_AF-A0A2M8R0T1-F1
#
_entry.id   AF-A0A2M8R0T1-F1
#
_cell.length_a   1.000
_cell.length_b   1.000
_cell.length_c   1.000
_cell.angle_alpha   90.00
_cell.angle_beta   90.00
_cell.angle_gamma   90.00
#
_symmetry.space_group_name_H-M   'P 1'
#
loop_
_entity.id
_entity.type
_entity.pdbx_description
1 polymer ?
#
loop_
_entity_poly.entity_id
_entity_poly.type
_entity_poly.pdbx_seq_one_letter_code
_entity_poly.pdbx_strand_id
1 'polypeptide(L)'
;MESNLSKSILISPAVRDKDLVKEIVELIEEGMGVPETEIFCSSLDGYGIPNGQNFVTYIKGQLLSPKVVVLVLTPAYFESKFCIAANKPFNCH
;
A
#
# COMPACT_ATOMS: atom_id res chain seq x y z
N MET A 1 14.70 20.88 1.03
CA MET A 1 14.84 19.65 0.23
C MET A 1 13.64 18.81 0.56
N GLU A 2 12.55 18.96 -0.21
CA GLU A 2 11.33 18.18 0.02
C GLU A 2 11.62 16.75 -0.41
N SER A 3 11.79 15.86 0.57
CA SER A 3 11.80 14.43 0.32
C SER A 3 10.42 14.07 -0.24
N ASN A 4 10.36 13.61 -1.49
CA ASN A 4 9.15 13.05 -2.07
C ASN A 4 8.68 11.91 -1.15
N LEU A 5 7.61 12.16 -0.39
CA LEU A 5 7.15 11.24 0.65
C LEU A 5 6.46 10.03 0.01
N SER A 6 6.01 10.11 -1.24
CA SER A 6 5.23 9.08 -1.91
C SER A 6 6.10 8.03 -2.60
N LYS A 7 5.87 6.77 -2.24
CA LYS A 7 6.36 5.62 -2.98
C LYS A 7 5.56 5.49 -4.30
N SER A 8 6.20 5.00 -5.36
CA SER A 8 5.57 4.91 -6.69
C SER A 8 4.39 3.95 -6.73
N ILE A 9 4.48 2.83 -6.01
CA ILE A 9 3.49 1.76 -6.00
C ILE A 9 2.90 1.62 -4.60
N LEU A 10 1.59 1.79 -4.50
CA LEU A 10 0.82 1.56 -3.30
C LEU A 10 0.06 0.24 -3.41
N ILE A 11 0.33 -0.71 -2.52
CA ILE A 11 -0.41 -1.97 -2.40
C ILE A 11 -1.34 -1.87 -1.19
N SER A 12 -2.64 -2.04 -1.43
CA SER A 12 -3.68 -1.94 -0.41
C SER A 12 -4.40 -3.28 -0.24
N PRO A 13 -3.94 -4.13 0.70
CA PRO A 13 -4.55 -5.42 0.95
C PRO A 13 -5.32 -5.49 2.28
N ALA A 14 -6.03 -6.60 2.49
CA ALA A 14 -6.47 -6.95 3.84
C ALA A 14 -5.29 -7.52 4.64
N VAL A 15 -5.23 -7.22 5.95
CA VAL A 15 -4.18 -7.76 6.85
C VAL A 15 -4.18 -9.29 6.92
N ARG A 16 -5.28 -9.95 6.55
CA ARG A 16 -5.36 -11.42 6.50
C ARG A 16 -4.73 -12.04 5.27
N ASP A 17 -4.44 -11.26 4.24
CA ASP A 17 -3.94 -11.78 2.95
C ASP A 17 -2.41 -11.70 2.85
N LYS A 18 -1.69 -11.75 3.98
CA LYS A 18 -0.23 -11.51 4.03
C LYS A 18 0.55 -12.36 3.04
N ASP A 19 0.26 -13.66 2.97
CA ASP A 19 1.00 -14.58 2.10
C ASP A 19 0.78 -14.24 0.62
N LEU A 20 -0.46 -13.96 0.21
CA LEU A 20 -0.78 -13.51 -1.14
C LEU A 20 -0.08 -12.18 -1.48
N VAL A 21 -0.09 -11.23 -0.54
CA VAL A 21 0.52 -9.92 -0.73
C VAL A 21 2.03 -10.02 -0.84
N LYS A 22 2.64 -10.93 -0.09
CA LYS A 22 4.08 -11.20 -0.15
C LYS A 22 4.48 -11.65 -1.56
N GLU A 23 3.78 -12.62 -2.13
CA GLU A 23 4.02 -13.07 -3.52
C GLU A 23 3.83 -11.96 -4.55
N ILE A 24 2.84 -11.07 -4.35
CA ILE A 24 2.62 -9.90 -5.21
C ILE A 24 3.80 -8.92 -5.12
N VAL A 25 4.30 -8.66 -3.92
CA VAL A 25 5.46 -7.78 -3.71
C VAL A 25 6.70 -8.39 -4.34
N GLU A 26 6.98 -9.67 -4.10
CA GLU A 26 8.12 -10.37 -4.69
C GLU A 26 8.06 -10.36 -6.22
N LEU A 27 6.88 -10.55 -6.82
CA LEU A 27 6.70 -10.43 -8.27
C LEU A 27 7.02 -9.02 -8.79
N ILE A 28 6.62 -7.98 -8.08
CA ILE A 28 6.87 -6.59 -8.48
C ILE A 28 8.37 -6.25 -8.31
N GLU A 29 8.98 -6.71 -7.24
CA GLU A 29 10.41 -6.46 -6.96
C GLU A 29 11.33 -7.25 -7.87
N GLU A 30 11.22 -8.57 -7.83
CA GLU A 30 12.12 -9.48 -8.55
C GLU A 30 11.70 -9.67 -10.00
N GLY A 31 10.40 -9.78 -10.25
CA GLY A 31 9.86 -10.04 -11.60
C GLY A 31 9.80 -8.80 -12.49
N MET A 32 9.58 -7.61 -11.93
CA MET A 32 9.52 -6.35 -12.69
C MET A 32 10.72 -5.42 -12.44
N GLY A 33 11.58 -5.73 -11.47
CA GLY A 33 12.77 -4.93 -11.15
C GLY A 33 12.45 -3.61 -10.44
N VAL A 34 11.30 -3.49 -9.78
CA VAL A 34 10.95 -2.29 -9.01
C VAL A 34 11.68 -2.32 -7.68
N PRO A 35 12.41 -1.25 -7.29
CA PRO A 35 13.11 -1.24 -6.02
C PRO A 35 12.14 -1.16 -4.84
N GLU A 36 12.46 -1.83 -3.73
CA GLU A 36 11.71 -1.83 -2.46
C GLU A 36 11.35 -0.42 -1.98
N THR A 37 12.27 0.53 -2.18
CA THR A 37 12.09 1.94 -1.80
C THR A 37 10.90 2.60 -2.51
N GLU A 38 10.43 2.05 -3.62
CA GLU A 38 9.29 2.52 -4.40
C GLU A 38 7.98 1.78 -4.12
N ILE A 39 7.96 0.78 -3.23
CA ILE A 39 6.78 -0.02 -2.91
C ILE A 39 6.32 0.26 -1.49
N PHE A 40 5.07 0.71 -1.33
CA PHE A 40 4.41 0.83 -0.05
C PHE A 40 3.38 -0.28 0.13
N CYS A 41 3.51 -1.04 1.22
CA CYS A 41 2.51 -2.01 1.64
C CYS A 41 2.33 -1.92 3.16
N SER A 42 1.11 -1.62 3.62
CA SER A 42 0.82 -1.42 5.04
C SER A 42 0.71 -2.72 5.85
N SER A 43 0.54 -3.87 5.19
CA SER A 43 0.37 -5.17 5.86
C SER A 43 1.64 -6.00 5.96
N LEU A 44 2.73 -5.56 5.32
CA LEU A 44 4.03 -6.25 5.32
C LEU A 44 5.09 -5.43 6.07
N ASP A 45 5.86 -6.11 6.90
CA ASP A 45 6.96 -5.51 7.64
C ASP A 45 8.10 -5.11 6.69
N GLY A 46 8.71 -3.94 6.91
CA GLY A 46 9.73 -3.36 6.01
C GLY A 46 9.16 -2.49 4.89
N TYR A 47 7.96 -2.82 4.39
CA TYR A 47 7.30 -2.09 3.29
C TYR A 47 6.37 -0.96 3.75
N GLY A 48 6.04 -0.95 5.04
CA GLY A 48 5.09 -0.06 5.67
C GLY A 48 5.67 1.28 6.15
N ILE A 49 5.17 1.74 7.30
CA ILE A 49 5.48 3.07 7.83
C ILE A 49 6.84 3.05 8.56
N PRO A 50 7.73 4.02 8.33
CA PRO A 50 8.97 4.15 9.09
C PRO A 50 8.70 4.36 10.59
N ASN A 51 9.55 3.74 11.43
CA ASN A 51 9.45 3.89 12.88
C ASN A 51 9.48 5.37 13.30
N GLY A 52 8.57 5.76 14.20
CA GLY A 52 8.47 7.14 14.72
C GLY A 52 7.58 8.09 13.92
N GLN A 53 6.97 7.65 12.81
CA GLN A 53 6.03 8.48 12.05
C GLN A 53 4.56 8.21 12.41
N ASN A 54 3.72 9.26 12.33
CA ASN A 54 2.29 9.11 12.55
C ASN A 54 1.64 8.33 11.40
N PHE A 55 1.03 7.19 11.74
CA PHE A 55 0.37 6.27 10.80
C PHE A 55 -0.61 6.96 9.85
N VAL A 56 -1.49 7.82 10.38
CA VAL A 56 -2.57 8.45 9.60
C VAL A 56 -1.99 9.48 8.62
N THR A 57 -1.04 10.30 9.08
CA THR A 57 -0.42 11.33 8.24
C THR A 57 0.41 10.69 7.13
N TYR A 58 1.15 9.62 7.42
CA TYR A 58 1.97 8.93 6.43
C TYR A 58 1.14 8.29 5.32
N ILE A 59 0.09 7.53 5.68
CA ILE A 59 -0.78 6.89 4.69
C ILE A 59 -1.51 7.92 3.84
N LYS A 60 -1.98 9.03 4.44
CA LYS A 60 -2.55 10.14 3.68
C LYS A 60 -1.55 10.69 2.66
N GLY A 61 -0.29 10.84 3.02
CA GLY A 61 0.79 11.23 2.10
C GLY A 61 0.99 10.23 0.96
N GLN A 62 0.98 8.93 1.25
CA GLN A 62 1.10 7.87 0.23
C GLN A 62 -0.09 7.84 -0.73
N LEU A 63 -1.30 8.16 -0.26
CA LEU A 63 -2.53 8.15 -1.06
C LEU A 63 -2.65 9.34 -2.02
N LEU A 64 -1.95 10.44 -1.77
CA LEU A 64 -2.09 11.67 -2.56
C LEU A 64 -1.32 11.64 -3.89
N SER A 65 -0.26 10.85 -4.01
CA SER A 65 0.56 10.81 -5.24
C SER A 65 1.25 9.47 -5.52
N PRO A 66 0.57 8.31 -5.42
CA PRO A 66 1.11 7.07 -5.98
C PRO A 66 0.99 7.13 -7.51
N LYS A 67 2.00 6.62 -8.23
CA LYS A 67 1.90 6.44 -9.69
C LYS A 67 0.98 5.27 -10.04
N VAL A 68 0.98 4.23 -9.19
CA VAL A 68 0.18 3.02 -9.36
C VAL A 68 -0.41 2.61 -8.01
N VAL A 69 -1.68 2.21 -8.01
CA VAL A 69 -2.36 1.61 -6.86
C VAL A 69 -2.77 0.19 -7.22
N VAL A 70 -2.33 -0.79 -6.44
CA VAL A 70 -2.71 -2.20 -6.57
C VAL A 70 -3.69 -2.54 -5.45
N LEU A 71 -4.94 -2.79 -5.83
CA LEU A 71 -6.00 -3.22 -4.91
C LEU A 71 -6.07 -4.74 -4.88
N VAL A 72 -5.92 -5.32 -3.69
CA VAL A 72 -6.03 -6.78 -3.49
C VAL A 72 -7.42 -7.07 -2.93
N LEU A 73 -8.36 -7.35 -3.83
CA LEU A 73 -9.78 -7.52 -3.49
C LEU A 73 -10.09 -8.98 -3.15
N THR A 74 -10.10 -9.29 -1.87
CA THR A 74 -10.51 -10.59 -1.30
C THR A 74 -11.78 -10.43 -0.46
N PRO A 75 -12.47 -11.52 -0.06
CA PRO A 75 -13.53 -11.42 0.95
C PRO A 75 -13.02 -10.73 2.23
N ALA A 76 -11.77 -10.98 2.60
CA ALA A 76 -11.16 -10.39 3.78
C ALA A 76 -11.00 -8.87 3.70
N TYR A 77 -10.80 -8.35 2.49
CA TYR A 77 -10.73 -6.92 2.19
C TYR A 77 -12.08 -6.23 2.43
N PHE A 78 -13.19 -6.84 1.98
CA PHE A 78 -14.54 -6.28 2.16
C PHE A 78 -15.04 -6.33 3.60
N GLU A 79 -14.48 -7.19 4.45
CA GLU A 79 -14.77 -7.22 5.88
C GLU A 79 -14.02 -6.12 6.67
N SER A 80 -12.99 -5.51 6.07
CA SER A 80 -12.17 -4.48 6.71
C SER A 80 -12.72 -3.07 6.48
N LYS A 81 -13.28 -2.45 7.53
CA LYS A 81 -13.73 -1.05 7.50
C LYS A 81 -12.62 -0.07 7.10
N PHE A 82 -11.37 -0.38 7.45
CA PHE A 82 -10.21 0.44 7.12
C PHE A 82 -9.89 0.41 5.62
N CYS A 83 -9.86 -0.78 5.01
CA CYS A 83 -9.57 -0.96 3.58
C CYS A 83 -10.65 -0.28 2.72
N ILE A 84 -11.91 -0.38 3.11
CA ILE A 84 -13.02 0.31 2.44
C ILE A 84 -12.90 1.84 2.58
N ALA A 85 -12.59 2.34 3.79
CA ALA A 85 -12.48 3.77 4.04
C ALA A 85 -11.31 4.43 3.29
N ALA A 86 -10.17 3.73 3.16
CA ALA A 86 -8.99 4.22 2.43
C ALA A 86 -9.24 4.38 0.91
N ASN A 87 -10.22 3.65 0.36
CA ASN A 87 -10.54 3.65 -1.07
C ASN A 87 -11.82 4.42 -1.42
N LYS A 88 -12.44 5.09 -0.45
CA LYS A 88 -13.58 5.98 -0.68
C LYS A 88 -13.38 7.03 -1.79
N PRO A 89 -12.18 7.63 -2.02
CA PRO A 89 -11.99 8.55 -3.16
C PRO A 89 -11.96 7.88 -4.54
N PHE A 90 -11.82 6.55 -4.63
CA PHE A 90 -11.85 5.80 -5.90
C PHE A 90 -13.22 5.16 -6.21
N ASN A 91 -14.17 5.25 -5.26
CA ASN A 91 -15.54 4.81 -5.47
C ASN A 91 -16.33 5.97 -6.11
N CYS A 92 -16.20 6.10 -7.43
CA CYS A 92 -16.89 7.11 -8.22
C CYS A 92 -18.42 7.01 -8.04
N HIS A 93 -19.05 8.16 -7.77
CA HIS A 93 -20.38 8.48 -8.29
C HIS A 93 -20.20 9.20 -9.63
#